data_AF-A0A5K0ZVJ1-F1
#
_entry.id   AF-A0A5K0ZVJ1-F1
#
_cell.length_a   1.000
_cell.length_b   1.000
_cell.length_c   1.000
_cell.angle_alpha   90.00
_cell.angle_beta   90.00
_cell.angle_gamma   90.00
#
_symmetry.space_group_name_H-M   'P 1'
#
loop_
_entity.id
_entity.type
_entity.pdbx_description
1 polymer ?
#
loop_
_entity_poly.entity_id
_entity_poly.type
_entity_poly.pdbx_seq_one_letter_code
_entity_poly.pdbx_strand_id
1 'polypeptide(L)' 'ISQKNIQIFDLLFLHVVLENQKEKEATSMDSENVKENEATYNLPQFSLRTVEGATDKFSRSNKLGEGGYGPVYK' A
#
# COMPACT_ATOMS: atom_id res chain seq x y z
N ILE A 1 28.09 18.08 6.71
CA ILE A 1 27.63 16.69 6.45
C ILE A 1 28.49 16.16 5.31
N SER A 2 29.39 15.20 5.59
CA SER A 2 30.41 14.75 4.63
C SER A 2 29.83 13.74 3.64
N GLN A 3 30.36 13.69 2.40
CA GLN A 3 29.98 12.75 1.33
C GLN A 3 29.87 11.29 1.81
N LYS A 4 30.73 10.89 2.77
CA LYS A 4 30.71 9.55 3.37
C LYS A 4 29.39 9.22 4.08
N ASN A 5 28.73 10.20 4.70
CA ASN A 5 27.48 9.98 5.41
C ASN A 5 26.32 9.77 4.43
N ILE A 6 26.31 10.51 3.31
CA ILE A 6 25.29 10.37 2.25
C ILE A 6 25.36 8.97 1.64
N GLN A 7 26.57 8.49 1.30
CA GLN A 7 26.77 7.14 0.76
C GLN A 7 26.30 6.02 1.70
N ILE A 8 26.48 6.18 3.02
CA ILE A 8 26.02 5.22 4.02
C ILE A 8 24.48 5.17 4.08
N PHE A 9 23.82 6.33 4.00
CA PHE A 9 22.36 6.39 3.97
C PHE A 9 21.78 5.77 2.69
N ASP A 10 22.38 6.05 1.53
CA ASP A 10 21.96 5.46 0.25
C ASP A 10 22.11 3.93 0.27
N LEU A 11 23.21 3.43 0.84
CA LEU A 11 23.46 1.99 0.98
C LEU A 11 22.47 1.34 1.95
N LEU A 12 22.18 1.99 3.09
CA LEU A 12 21.21 1.51 4.08
C LEU A 12 19.80 1.50 3.50
N PHE A 13 19.42 2.56 2.78
CA PHE A 13 18.13 2.67 2.12
C PHE A 13 17.95 1.57 1.07
N LEU A 14 18.97 1.30 0.26
CA LEU A 14 18.94 0.22 -0.73
C LEU A 14 18.81 -1.16 -0.07
N HIS A 15 19.55 -1.43 1.02
CA HIS A 15 19.43 -2.70 1.76
C HIS A 15 18.01 -2.90 2.32
N VAL A 16 17.45 -1.87 2.96
CA VAL A 16 16.07 -1.90 3.48
C VAL A 16 15.06 -2.15 2.37
N VAL A 17 15.22 -1.53 1.20
CA VAL A 17 14.31 -1.74 0.05
C VAL A 17 14.43 -3.17 -0.50
N LEU A 18 15.63 -3.74 -0.59
CA LEU A 18 15.86 -5.09 -1.10
C LEU A 18 15.31 -6.18 -0.15
N GLU A 19 15.43 -5.98 1.16
CA GLU A 19 14.88 -6.91 2.16
C GLU A 19 13.34 -6.97 2.11
N ASN A 20 12.69 -5.83 1.84
CA ASN A 20 11.24 -5.73 1.73
C ASN A 20 10.65 -6.23 0.39
N GLN A 21 11.46 -6.73 -0.54
CA GLN A 21 11.01 -7.25 -1.84
C GLN A 21 10.84 -8.78 -1.87
N LYS A 22 11.19 -9.50 -0.80
CA LYS A 22 11.17 -10.97 -0.79
C LYS A 22 9.81 -11.63 -0.55
N GLU A 23 8.71 -10.87 -0.46
CA GLU A 23 7.39 -11.45 -0.21
C GLU A 23 6.35 -11.04 -1.26
N LYS A 24 6.53 -11.48 -2.52
CA LYS A 24 5.45 -11.52 -3.51
C LYS A 24 5.56 -12.74 -4.43
N GLU A 25 5.30 -13.92 -3.87
CA GLU A 25 4.73 -15.04 -4.63
C GLU A 25 3.33 -15.34 -4.10
N ALA A 26 2.37 -15.48 -5.01
CA ALA A 26 0.96 -15.57 -4.72
C ALA A 26 0.61 -16.85 -3.93
N THR A 27 -0.08 -16.70 -2.82
CA THR A 27 -0.86 -17.78 -2.20
C THR A 27 -2.20 -17.20 -1.75
N SER A 28 -3.26 -17.68 -2.39
CA SER A 28 -4.65 -17.55 -1.96
C SER A 28 -4.79 -18.13 -0.56
N MET A 29 -5.16 -17.31 0.41
CA MET A 29 -5.53 -17.77 1.75
C MET A 29 -6.80 -17.06 2.20
N ASP A 30 -7.74 -17.89 2.62
CA ASP A 30 -9.11 -17.58 2.95
C ASP A 30 -9.23 -16.56 4.08
N SER A 31 -10.33 -15.81 4.01
CA SER A 31 -10.74 -14.83 4.99
C SER A 31 -11.02 -15.48 6.35
N GLU A 32 -10.09 -15.35 7.29
CA GLU A 32 -10.36 -15.64 8.69
C GLU A 32 -11.34 -14.62 9.27
N ASN A 33 -12.41 -15.15 9.84
CA ASN A 33 -13.49 -14.44 10.49
C ASN A 33 -13.00 -13.94 11.86
N VAL A 34 -12.49 -12.70 11.95
CA VAL A 34 -12.23 -12.06 13.25
C VAL A 34 -13.51 -11.36 13.69
N LYS A 35 -14.31 -12.06 14.50
CA LYS A 35 -15.24 -11.40 15.42
C LYS A 35 -14.45 -10.92 16.62
N GLU A 36 -14.59 -9.63 16.96
CA GLU A 36 -14.99 -9.15 18.28
C GLU A 36 -14.49 -7.73 18.58
N ASN A 37 -15.40 -6.76 18.48
CA ASN A 37 -15.55 -5.64 19.41
C ASN A 37 -16.79 -4.81 19.04
N GLU A 38 -17.73 -4.73 19.96
CA GLU A 38 -19.04 -4.06 19.86
C GLU A 38 -18.93 -2.53 19.85
N ALA A 39 -18.33 -1.99 18.80
CA ALA A 39 -18.58 -0.66 18.24
C ALA A 39 -18.11 -0.61 16.78
N THR A 40 -18.19 -1.74 16.07
CA THR A 40 -17.98 -1.80 14.63
C THR A 40 -19.06 -0.97 13.97
N TYR A 41 -18.76 0.31 13.73
CA TYR A 41 -19.42 1.07 12.69
C TYR A 41 -19.56 0.13 11.48
N ASN A 42 -20.79 -0.07 11.00
CA ASN A 42 -21.11 -0.92 9.85
C ASN A 42 -20.50 -0.32 8.57
N LEU A 43 -19.17 -0.23 8.47
CA LEU A 43 -18.47 0.24 7.30
C LEU A 43 -18.52 -0.87 6.25
N PRO A 44 -18.87 -0.52 5.01
CA PRO A 44 -18.69 -1.43 3.89
C PRO A 44 -17.22 -1.87 3.81
N GLN A 45 -17.01 -3.19 3.77
CA GLN A 45 -15.70 -3.77 3.57
C GLN A 45 -15.51 -4.04 2.08
N PHE A 46 -14.39 -3.59 1.52
CA PHE A 46 -14.04 -3.82 0.12
C PHE A 46 -12.71 -4.55 0.04
N SER A 47 -12.63 -5.53 -0.87
CA SER A 47 -11.35 -6.16 -1.19
C SER A 47 -10.47 -5.19 -1.98
N LEU A 48 -9.15 -5.34 -1.89
CA LEU A 48 -8.22 -4.55 -2.70
C LEU A 48 -8.49 -4.73 -4.20
N ARG A 49 -8.86 -5.94 -4.64
CA ARG A 49 -9.25 -6.24 -6.03
C ARG A 49 -10.46 -5.41 -6.48
N THR A 50 -11.42 -5.17 -5.57
CA THR A 50 -12.59 -4.32 -5.85
C THR A 50 -12.16 -2.88 -6.09
N VAL A 51 -11.28 -2.34 -5.25
CA VAL A 51 -10.74 -0.97 -5.38
C VAL A 51 -9.89 -0.83 -6.65
N GLU A 52 -9.05 -1.82 -6.96
CA GLU A 52 -8.27 -1.87 -8.21
C GLU A 52 -9.16 -1.87 -9.44
N GLY A 53 -10.24 -2.65 -9.43
CA GLY A 53 -11.21 -2.69 -10.53
C GLY A 53 -11.93 -1.35 -10.72
N ALA A 54 -12.36 -0.73 -9.63
CA ALA A 54 -13.06 0.57 -9.67
C ALA A 54 -12.17 1.68 -10.22
N THR A 55 -10.88 1.69 -9.84
CA THR A 55 -9.93 2.75 -10.23
C THR A 55 -9.21 2.48 -11.55
N ASP A 56 -9.54 1.41 -12.28
CA ASP A 56 -8.79 0.92 -13.44
C ASP A 56 -7.29 0.79 -13.12
N LYS A 57 -6.97 0.00 -12.09
CA LYS A 57 -5.60 -0.19 -11.57
C LYS A 57 -4.92 1.13 -11.22
N PHE A 58 -5.64 2.05 -10.58
CA PHE A 58 -5.16 3.39 -10.24
C PHE A 58 -4.65 4.18 -11.47
N SER A 59 -5.35 4.03 -12.61
CA SER A 59 -4.99 4.71 -13.84
C SER A 59 -4.96 6.24 -13.66
N ARG A 60 -4.01 6.89 -14.32
CA ARG A 60 -3.90 8.36 -14.32
C ARG A 60 -5.15 9.04 -14.86
N SER A 61 -5.90 8.41 -15.76
CA SER A 61 -7.17 8.94 -16.30
C SER A 61 -8.28 9.02 -15.24
N ASN A 62 -8.16 8.24 -14.16
CA ASN A 62 -9.10 8.24 -13.05
C ASN A 62 -8.63 9.09 -11.87
N LYS A 63 -7.42 9.62 -11.90
CA LYS A 63 -6.92 10.53 -10.86
C LYS A 63 -7.67 11.86 -10.93
N LEU A 64 -8.29 12.23 -9.82
CA LEU A 64 -8.99 13.50 -9.62
C LEU A 64 -8.03 14.59 -9.10
N GLY A 65 -7.02 14.20 -8.33
CA GLY A 65 -6.06 15.14 -7.75
C GLY A 65 -5.07 14.45 -6.80
N GLU A 66 -4.18 15.24 -6.22
CA GLU A 66 -3.25 14.82 -5.17
C GLU A 66 -3.01 15.98 -4.21
N GLY A 67 -3.10 15.69 -2.91
CA GLY A 67 -2.80 16.63 -1.84
C GLY A 67 -1.88 16.01 -0.80
N GLY A 68 -1.75 16.64 0.37
CA GLY A 68 -0.89 16.15 1.46
C GLY A 68 -1.26 14.77 2.02
N TYR A 69 -2.45 14.27 1.69
CA TYR A 69 -2.96 12.95 2.08
C TYR A 69 -2.86 11.89 0.96
N GLY A 70 -2.30 12.25 -0.21
CA GLY A 70 -2.10 11.36 -1.34
C GLY A 70 -3.07 11.58 -2.52
N PRO A 71 -3.03 10.68 -3.52
CA PRO A 71 -3.84 10.76 -4.72
C PRO A 71 -5.29 10.32 -4.49
N VAL A 72 -6.23 10.98 -5.16
CA VAL A 72 -7.66 10.65 -5.16
C VAL A 72 -8.07 10.16 -6.54
N TYR A 73 -8.81 9.05 -6.61
CA TYR A 73 -9.32 8.46 -7.85
C TYR A 73 -10.86 8.44 -7.83
N LYS A 74 -11.47 8.58 -9.01
CA LYS A 74 -12.92 8.37 -9.20
C LYS A 74 -13.29 6.90 -9.33
#